data_AF-A0A4Y2CT81-F1
#
_entry.id   AF-A0A4Y2CT81-F1
#
_cell.length_a   1.000
_cell.length_b   1.000
_cell.length_c   1.000
_cell.angle_alpha   90.00
_cell.angle_beta   90.00
_cell.angle_gamma   90.00
#
_symmetry.space_group_name_H-M   'P 1'
#
loop_
_entity.id
_entity.type
_entity.pdbx_description
1 polymer ?
#
loop_
_entity_poly.entity_id
_entity_poly.type
_entity_poly.pdbx_seq_one_letter_code
_entity_poly.pdbx_strand_id
1 'polypeptide(L)'
;MTQRLTYHLESTNSLNDRQHGFRERKSVDTAINELLRNIKTARRDGKHVLVLSIDIKGAFDNLQHRAILKTLDASACPSNIDSFTAFFKIEK
;
A
#
# COMPACT_ATOMS: atom_id res chain seq x y z
N MET A 1 -3.84 17.41 3.48
CA MET A 1 -4.31 16.34 4.41
C MET A 1 -3.62 15.01 4.11
N THR A 2 -3.68 14.52 2.87
CA THR A 2 -3.00 13.29 2.42
C THR A 2 -1.49 13.28 2.69
N GLN A 3 -0.77 14.38 2.46
CA GLN A 3 0.67 14.48 2.75
C GLN A 3 1.04 14.17 4.21
N ARG A 4 0.20 14.55 5.18
CA ARG A 4 0.46 14.31 6.61
C ARG A 4 0.28 12.83 6.96
N LEU A 5 -0.74 12.19 6.39
CA LEU A 5 -0.95 10.76 6.52
C LEU A 5 0.18 9.98 5.86
N THR A 6 0.55 10.34 4.63
CA THR A 6 1.70 9.72 3.93
C THR A 6 2.98 9.87 4.75
N TYR A 7 3.29 11.07 5.24
CA TYR A 7 4.45 11.30 6.09
C TYR A 7 4.46 10.42 7.34
N HIS A 8 3.32 10.31 8.03
CA HIS A 8 3.18 9.45 9.22
C HIS A 8 3.40 7.97 8.88
N LEU A 9 2.79 7.47 7.81
CA LEU A 9 2.91 6.08 7.40
C LEU A 9 4.34 5.73 6.95
N GLU A 10 5.03 6.66 6.30
CA GLU A 10 6.43 6.51 5.90
C GLU A 10 7.38 6.58 7.11
N SER A 11 7.21 7.57 8.01
CA SER A 11 8.11 7.76 9.15
C SER A 11 8.00 6.65 10.20
N THR A 12 6.86 5.99 10.26
CA THR A 12 6.62 4.83 11.14
C THR A 12 6.92 3.48 10.47
N ASN A 13 7.39 3.47 9.21
CA ASN A 13 7.57 2.25 8.40
C ASN A 13 6.31 1.37 8.33
N SER A 14 5.13 1.99 8.33
CA SER A 14 3.84 1.29 8.27
C SER A 14 3.49 0.80 6.87
N LEU A 15 4.20 1.25 5.83
CA LEU A 15 4.05 0.80 4.44
C LEU A 15 5.08 -0.28 4.11
N ASN A 16 4.65 -1.34 3.44
CA ASN A 16 5.56 -2.38 2.97
C ASN A 16 6.53 -1.83 1.92
N ASP A 17 7.82 -2.18 2.00
CA ASP A 17 8.84 -1.73 1.06
C ASP A 17 8.59 -2.14 -0.40
N ARG A 18 7.85 -3.24 -0.61
CA ARG A 18 7.43 -3.73 -1.93
C ARG A 18 6.15 -3.06 -2.44
N GLN A 19 5.59 -2.10 -1.70
CA GLN A 19 4.49 -1.27 -2.19
C GLN A 19 5.06 -0.14 -3.06
N HIS A 20 4.80 -0.21 -4.36
CA HIS A 20 5.28 0.81 -5.31
C HIS A 20 4.19 1.78 -5.78
N GLY A 21 2.92 1.39 -5.71
CA GLY A 21 1.80 2.24 -6.12
C GLY A 21 1.56 3.37 -5.13
N PHE A 22 1.29 4.58 -5.66
CA PHE A 22 0.94 5.78 -4.89
C PHE A 22 1.95 6.16 -3.79
N ARG A 23 3.22 5.78 -3.94
CA ARG A 23 4.29 6.00 -2.96
C ARG A 23 5.39 6.88 -3.55
N GLU A 24 5.83 7.89 -2.79
CA GLU A 24 6.89 8.79 -3.25
C GLU A 24 8.18 8.00 -3.51
N ARG A 25 8.93 8.38 -4.55
CA ARG A 25 10.19 7.71 -4.98
C ARG A 25 10.03 6.24 -5.41
N LYS A 26 8.80 5.75 -5.56
CA LYS A 26 8.48 4.46 -6.15
C LYS A 26 7.64 4.69 -7.42
N SER A 27 7.84 3.82 -8.39
CA SER A 27 7.15 3.83 -9.68
C SER A 27 6.91 2.42 -10.19
N VAL A 28 6.17 2.31 -11.30
CA VAL A 28 6.01 1.05 -12.03
C VAL A 28 7.38 0.47 -12.43
N ASP A 29 8.33 1.30 -12.86
CA ASP A 29 9.69 0.85 -13.20
C ASP A 29 10.40 0.23 -11.99
N THR A 30 10.27 0.83 -10.81
CA THR A 30 10.89 0.26 -9.60
C THR A 30 10.27 -1.10 -9.24
N ALA A 31 8.95 -1.28 -9.47
CA ALA A 31 8.25 -2.53 -9.21
C ALA A 31 8.70 -3.63 -10.19
N ILE A 32 8.73 -3.31 -11.49
CA ILE A 32 9.17 -4.24 -12.54
C ILE A 32 10.63 -4.61 -12.32
N ASN A 33 11.50 -3.64 -12.00
CA ASN A 33 12.90 -3.89 -11.73
C ASN A 33 13.11 -4.78 -10.50
N GLU A 34 12.33 -4.61 -9.43
CA GLU A 34 12.38 -5.49 -8.27
C GLU A 34 11.93 -6.92 -8.62
N LEU A 35 10.81 -7.07 -9.33
CA LEU A 35 10.32 -8.38 -9.80
C LEU A 35 11.36 -9.08 -10.67
N LEU A 36 11.91 -8.40 -11.68
CA LEU A 36 12.91 -8.97 -12.58
C LEU A 36 14.20 -9.34 -11.85
N ARG A 37 14.64 -8.54 -10.86
CA ARG A 37 15.78 -8.89 -10.01
C ARG A 37 15.52 -10.18 -9.24
N ASN A 38 14.35 -10.33 -8.62
CA ASN A 38 13.99 -11.54 -7.88
C ASN A 38 13.96 -12.79 -8.78
N ILE A 39 13.36 -12.67 -9.98
CA ILE A 39 13.33 -13.77 -10.96
C ILE A 39 14.74 -14.15 -11.39
N LYS A 40 15.59 -13.17 -11.74
CA LYS A 40 16.97 -13.42 -12.20
C LYS A 40 17.82 -14.08 -11.11
N THR A 41 17.73 -13.60 -9.88
CA THR A 41 18.44 -14.20 -8.73
C THR A 41 18.00 -15.64 -8.51
N ALA A 42 16.69 -15.91 -8.45
CA ALA A 42 16.20 -17.27 -8.24
C ALA A 42 16.64 -18.24 -9.36
N ARG A 43 16.59 -17.82 -10.63
CA ARG A 43 17.08 -18.63 -11.76
C ARG A 43 18.57 -18.88 -11.69
N ARG A 44 19.38 -17.87 -11.34
CA ARG A 44 20.83 -18.01 -11.17
C ARG A 44 21.16 -19.02 -10.07
N ASP A 45 20.36 -19.03 -9.01
CA ASP A 45 20.52 -19.94 -7.87
C ASP A 45 19.92 -21.34 -8.15
N GLY A 46 19.56 -21.65 -9.41
CA GLY A 46 19.06 -22.96 -9.82
C GLY A 46 17.62 -23.27 -9.39
N LYS A 47 16.86 -22.27 -8.92
CA LYS A 47 15.48 -22.45 -8.42
C LYS A 47 14.45 -22.32 -9.54
N HIS A 48 13.33 -23.04 -9.40
CA HIS A 48 12.13 -22.78 -10.19
C HIS A 48 11.45 -21.49 -9.73
N VAL A 49 10.83 -20.79 -10.68
CA VAL A 49 10.14 -19.51 -10.43
C VAL A 49 8.72 -19.60 -10.94
N LEU A 50 7.76 -19.25 -10.07
CA LEU A 50 6.35 -19.06 -10.42
C LEU A 50 5.98 -17.60 -10.13
N VAL A 51 5.32 -16.95 -11.08
CA VAL A 51 4.78 -15.60 -10.89
C VAL A 51 3.26 -15.71 -10.89
N LEU A 52 2.64 -15.28 -9.79
CA LEU A 52 1.19 -15.16 -9.66
C LEU A 52 0.80 -13.69 -9.78
N SER A 53 -0.04 -13.38 -10.75
CA SER A 53 -0.63 -12.04 -10.93
C SER A 53 -2.10 -12.09 -10.54
N ILE A 54 -2.52 -11.17 -9.66
CA ILE A 54 -3.89 -11.05 -9.16
C ILE A 54 -4.35 -9.61 -9.43
N ASP A 55 -5.50 -9.47 -10.09
CA ASP A 55 -6.18 -8.19 -10.28
C ASP A 55 -7.50 -8.17 -9.51
N ILE A 56 -7.79 -7.07 -8.83
CA ILE A 56 -9.00 -6.92 -8.01
C ILE A 56 -9.99 -6.03 -8.77
N LYS A 57 -11.07 -6.66 -9.27
CA LYS A 57 -12.15 -5.94 -9.96
C LYS A 57 -12.79 -4.90 -9.06
N GLY A 58 -12.87 -3.65 -9.52
CA GLY A 58 -13.54 -2.55 -8.81
C GLY A 58 -12.98 -2.35 -7.39
N ALA A 59 -11.65 -2.31 -7.25
CA ALA A 59 -10.99 -2.31 -5.95
C ALA A 59 -11.46 -1.18 -5.02
N PHE A 60 -11.73 0.01 -5.55
CA PHE A 60 -12.28 1.13 -4.77
C PHE A 60 -13.78 1.01 -4.54
N ASP A 61 -14.55 0.57 -5.54
CA ASP A 61 -16.02 0.42 -5.44
C ASP A 61 -16.43 -0.62 -4.38
N ASN A 62 -15.61 -1.66 -4.19
CA ASN A 62 -15.89 -2.76 -3.27
C ASN A 62 -15.21 -2.59 -1.89
N LEU A 63 -14.53 -1.46 -1.65
CA LEU A 63 -13.79 -1.24 -0.42
C LEU A 63 -14.74 -0.89 0.74
N GLN A 64 -14.69 -1.66 1.81
CA GLN A 64 -15.53 -1.40 2.98
C GLN A 64 -14.98 -0.23 3.80
N HIS A 65 -15.72 0.88 3.91
CA HIS A 65 -15.33 2.04 4.72
C HIS A 65 -14.94 1.69 6.17
N ARG A 66 -15.66 0.74 6.80
CA ARG A 66 -15.31 0.25 8.15
C ARG A 66 -13.92 -0.39 8.21
N ALA A 67 -13.51 -1.10 7.15
CA ALA A 67 -12.18 -1.68 7.08
C ALA A 67 -11.10 -0.60 6.93
N ILE A 68 -11.37 0.47 6.17
CA ILE A 68 -10.48 1.64 6.07
C ILE A 68 -10.30 2.28 7.45
N LEU A 69 -11.41 2.58 8.14
CA LEU A 69 -11.37 3.19 9.48
C LEU A 69 -10.59 2.33 10.48
N LYS A 70 -10.87 1.02 10.52
CA LYS A 70 -10.15 0.09 11.40
C LYS A 70 -8.64 0.06 11.10
N THR A 71 -8.26 0.17 9.83
CA THR A 71 -6.84 0.20 9.43
C THR A 71 -6.18 1.52 9.83
N LEU A 72 -6.88 2.64 9.69
CA LEU A 72 -6.40 3.96 10.15
C LEU A 72 -6.22 3.98 11.67
N ASP A 73 -7.17 3.47 12.44
CA ASP A 73 -7.07 3.34 13.90
C ASP A 73 -5.85 2.48 14.30
N ALA A 74 -5.64 1.35 13.60
CA ALA A 74 -4.50 0.46 13.85
C ALA A 74 -3.14 1.08 13.49
N SER A 75 -3.10 2.02 12.55
CA SER A 75 -1.87 2.74 12.16
C SER A 75 -1.42 3.82 13.16
N ALA A 76 -2.09 3.92 14.32
CA ALA A 76 -1.83 4.92 15.36
C ALA A 76 -1.73 6.34 14.79
N CYS A 77 -2.62 6.66 13.84
CA CYS A 77 -2.61 7.96 13.19
C CYS A 77 -2.90 9.06 14.22
N PRO A 78 -2.13 10.16 14.25
CA PRO A 78 -2.37 11.25 15.18
C PRO A 78 -3.78 11.84 15.01
N SER A 79 -4.44 12.22 16.11
CA SER A 79 -5.84 12.67 16.10
C SER A 79 -6.09 13.90 15.24
N ASN A 80 -5.06 14.70 14.96
CA ASN A 80 -5.13 15.82 14.03
C ASN A 80 -5.13 15.40 12.53
N ILE A 81 -5.14 14.09 12.25
CA ILE A 81 -5.36 13.47 10.93
C ILE A 81 -6.76 12.81 10.86
N ASP A 82 -7.51 12.77 11.98
CA ASP A 82 -8.83 12.12 12.11
C ASP A 82 -9.93 12.74 11.26
N SER A 83 -9.72 13.92 10.66
CA SER A 83 -10.69 14.52 9.74
C SER A 83 -11.04 13.59 8.57
N PHE A 84 -10.14 12.67 8.20
CA PHE A 84 -10.41 11.62 7.20
C PHE A 84 -11.38 10.55 7.71
N THR A 85 -11.33 10.23 9.01
CA THR A 85 -12.31 9.31 9.62
C THR A 85 -13.70 9.93 9.68
N ALA A 86 -13.81 11.26 9.85
CA ALA A 86 -15.07 11.98 9.84
C ALA A 86 -15.75 11.92 8.46
N PHE A 87 -14.99 12.08 7.36
CA PHE A 87 -15.51 11.98 5.99
C PHE A 87 -16.20 10.62 5.73
N PHE A 88 -15.55 9.51 6.08
CA PHE A 88 -16.13 8.17 5.94
C PHE A 88 -17.23 7.83 6.95
N LYS A 89 -17.34 8.57 8.05
CA LYS A 89 -18.43 8.44 9.02
C LYS A 89 -19.69 9.21 8.60
N ILE A 90 -19.56 10.26 7.78
CA ILE A 90 -20.67 11.13 7.35
C ILE A 90 -21.40 10.59 6.11
N GLU A 91 -20.76 9.77 5.27
CA GLU A 91 -21.44 9.09 4.14
C GLU A 91 -22.31 7.88 4.56
N LYS A 92 -22.79 7.87 5.81
CA LYS A 92 -23.88 7.00 6.28
C LYS A 92 -24.90 7.77 7.10
#